data_AF-A0A662WX30-F1
#
_entry.id   AF-A0A662WX30-F1
#
_cell.length_a   1.000
_cell.length_b   1.000
_cell.length_c   1.000
_cell.angle_alpha   90.00
_cell.angle_beta   90.00
_cell.angle_gamma   90.00
#
_symmetry.space_group_name_H-M   'P 1'
#
loop_
_entity.id
_entity.type
_entity.pdbx_description
1 polymer ?
#
loop_
_entity_poly.entity_id
_entity_poly.type
_entity_poly.pdbx_seq_one_letter_code
_entity_poly.pdbx_strand_id
1 'polypeptide(L)'
;MALLATVSNGFTLTITNACSSDIELYTRLASVYTDASETLAVGASVDKTIEKGYEGNFRNGSDDAATLVEFATKGDLDLAWFDIGIIPPRLDAGYEYCTSLAECQQHSDSGIGYNTPVQVTPQSNTDGDNCRQLTCLADGCADAYNYPTDDSKTHSCPMATNFVMTFCPSGDSSTTTVTTSGSASASQETTAPVTEVPATESPATEAPATEAPVTEAPATETPAASEDGQGTVHSDTAAAEATDAAVTPAPTDATVTPAPTSTDGQTAEATPAATPAATKSKYCVRTQQDKMALNAASKRLGRLLPSSSVLFVCDVQEVFRGKIYQLPTAIHGTNTMVAAAVVSAAKLLDLPVVVTTQYASRLGSTVTEITKNLEDAKDVAVFDKMKFSMLTPEVDEYLASKLSSRKSVILCGIETHVCVLQTCLDLLDKGFDVHVVADAVSSSSSFNRSIALDRMRQSGAFITSVETAIFQLANDASNPEFKGVSKLIKEHLKAENGFDSARL
;
A
#
# COMPACT_ATOMS: atom_id res chain seq x y z
N MET A 1 8.73 43.26 15.88
CA MET A 1 8.47 42.17 14.92
C MET A 1 9.62 41.19 15.00
N ALA A 2 9.38 39.96 15.45
CA ALA A 2 10.24 38.84 15.07
C ALA A 2 9.70 38.33 13.73
N LEU A 3 10.58 38.12 12.74
CA LEU A 3 10.18 37.53 11.48
C LEU A 3 10.05 36.02 11.72
N LEU A 4 8.81 35.52 11.78
CA LEU A 4 8.57 34.08 11.77
C LEU A 4 8.97 33.56 10.38
N ALA A 5 10.19 33.03 10.29
CA ALA A 5 10.62 32.28 9.13
C ALA A 5 9.70 31.06 8.98
N THR A 6 8.94 31.03 7.88
CA THR A 6 8.21 29.83 7.48
C THR A 6 9.22 28.74 7.17
N VAL A 7 9.39 27.79 8.08
CA VAL A 7 10.17 26.58 7.82
C VAL A 7 9.50 25.87 6.64
N SER A 8 10.23 25.66 5.54
CA SER A 8 9.71 24.82 4.46
C SER A 8 9.71 23.38 4.97
N ASN A 9 8.53 22.75 4.97
CA ASN A 9 8.39 21.34 5.36
C ASN A 9 8.87 20.39 4.24
N GLY A 10 9.99 20.72 3.60
CA GLY A 10 10.46 20.13 2.36
C GLY A 10 11.53 20.96 1.65
N PHE A 11 12.02 20.41 0.54
CA PHE A 11 13.12 20.93 -0.28
C PHE A 11 12.80 20.92 -1.78
N THR A 12 13.63 21.59 -2.57
CA THR A 12 13.59 21.51 -4.04
C THR A 12 14.60 20.48 -4.55
N LEU A 13 14.12 19.56 -5.38
CA LEU A 13 14.91 18.66 -6.22
C LEU A 13 14.83 19.17 -7.67
N THR A 14 15.92 19.73 -8.19
CA THR A 14 16.02 20.13 -9.60
C THR A 14 16.52 18.95 -10.43
N ILE A 15 15.67 18.41 -11.30
CA ILE A 15 15.98 17.28 -12.18
C ILE A 15 16.39 17.82 -13.55
N THR A 16 17.55 17.41 -14.07
CA THR A 16 18.17 17.95 -15.29
C THR A 16 18.50 16.84 -16.28
N ASN A 17 18.19 17.06 -17.56
CA ASN A 17 18.61 16.19 -18.66
C ASN A 17 19.88 16.74 -19.35
N ALA A 18 21.00 16.01 -19.24
CA ALA A 18 22.24 16.29 -19.97
C ALA A 18 22.62 15.17 -20.98
N CYS A 19 21.68 14.29 -21.31
CA CYS A 19 21.81 13.28 -22.37
C CYS A 19 21.60 13.92 -23.75
N SER A 20 22.01 13.25 -24.84
CA SER A 20 21.72 13.74 -26.21
C SER A 20 20.31 13.41 -26.73
N SER A 21 19.51 12.68 -25.95
CA SER A 21 18.08 12.44 -26.19
C SER A 21 17.21 13.04 -25.09
N ASP A 22 15.93 13.25 -25.39
CA ASP A 22 14.92 13.56 -24.38
C ASP A 22 14.81 12.40 -23.38
N ILE A 23 14.46 12.72 -22.13
CA ILE A 23 14.24 11.77 -21.03
C ILE A 23 12.73 11.63 -20.80
N GLU A 24 12.21 10.40 -20.73
CA GLU A 24 10.88 10.15 -20.16
C GLU A 24 11.04 10.17 -18.64
N LEU A 25 10.95 11.36 -18.02
CA LEU A 25 11.09 11.51 -16.58
C LEU A 25 9.88 10.87 -15.92
N TYR A 26 10.10 9.69 -15.35
CA TYR A 26 9.08 8.90 -14.68
C TYR A 26 9.25 9.05 -13.16
N THR A 27 8.20 9.51 -12.50
CA THR A 27 8.11 9.70 -11.05
C THR A 27 7.13 8.69 -10.47
N ARG A 28 7.56 7.87 -9.50
CA ARG A 28 6.70 6.93 -8.75
C ARG A 28 6.63 7.35 -7.30
N LEU A 29 5.42 7.61 -6.77
CA LEU A 29 5.21 7.82 -5.33
C LEU A 29 4.80 6.51 -4.67
N ALA A 30 5.66 5.95 -3.81
CA ALA A 30 5.40 4.68 -3.13
C ALA A 30 4.28 4.78 -2.08
N SER A 31 4.09 5.95 -1.45
CA SER A 31 3.07 6.18 -0.42
C SER A 31 1.61 6.20 -0.95
N VAL A 32 1.41 6.35 -2.26
CA VAL A 32 0.09 6.42 -2.92
C VAL A 32 0.02 5.62 -4.24
N TYR A 33 1.08 4.87 -4.56
CA TYR A 33 1.32 4.16 -5.82
C TYR A 33 1.15 4.98 -7.12
N THR A 34 1.03 6.31 -7.08
CA THR A 34 0.83 7.13 -8.27
C THR A 34 2.12 7.25 -9.08
N ASP A 35 2.04 6.91 -10.37
CA ASP A 35 3.06 7.23 -11.34
C ASP A 35 2.67 8.47 -12.13
N ALA A 36 3.64 9.33 -12.44
CA ALA A 36 3.51 10.44 -13.37
C ALA A 36 4.72 10.44 -14.32
N SER A 37 4.50 10.79 -15.59
CA SER A 37 5.58 10.91 -16.58
C SER A 37 5.50 12.23 -17.35
N GLU A 38 6.67 12.78 -17.66
CA GLU A 38 6.81 13.97 -18.50
C GLU A 38 8.08 13.88 -19.37
N THR A 39 8.06 14.50 -20.55
CA THR A 39 9.24 14.55 -21.43
C THR A 39 10.15 15.71 -21.02
N LEU A 40 11.30 15.38 -20.43
CA LEU A 40 12.35 16.36 -20.11
C LEU A 40 13.31 16.47 -21.30
N ALA A 41 13.14 17.52 -22.09
CA ALA A 41 13.90 17.73 -23.33
C ALA A 41 15.42 17.85 -23.10
N VAL A 42 16.22 17.59 -24.14
CA VAL A 42 17.69 17.76 -24.10
C VAL A 42 18.09 19.13 -23.54
N GLY A 43 18.86 19.15 -22.45
CA GLY A 43 19.33 20.37 -21.78
C GLY A 43 18.29 21.09 -20.91
N ALA A 44 17.09 20.54 -20.75
CA ALA A 44 16.06 21.10 -19.87
C ALA A 44 16.21 20.62 -18.42
N SER A 45 15.61 21.39 -17.50
CA SER A 45 15.47 21.05 -16.08
C SER A 45 14.04 21.29 -15.60
N VAL A 46 13.60 20.52 -14.61
CA VAL A 46 12.31 20.68 -13.91
C VAL A 46 12.52 20.59 -12.40
N ASP A 47 11.88 21.49 -11.65
CA ASP A 47 11.89 21.48 -10.19
C ASP A 47 10.76 20.62 -9.62
N LYS A 48 11.09 19.78 -8.64
CA LYS A 48 10.14 19.02 -7.82
C LYS A 48 10.23 19.50 -6.36
N THR A 49 9.09 19.83 -5.76
CA THR A 49 9.00 20.07 -4.31
C THR A 49 8.82 18.72 -3.61
N ILE A 50 9.74 18.38 -2.71
CA ILE A 50 9.70 17.14 -1.92
C ILE A 50 9.36 17.52 -0.47
N GLU A 51 8.13 17.23 -0.06
CA GLU A 51 7.61 17.56 1.28
C GLU A 51 7.81 16.41 2.30
N LYS A 52 7.66 16.69 3.60
CA LYS A 52 7.75 15.68 4.67
C LYS A 52 6.63 14.63 4.53
N GLY A 53 6.99 13.35 4.59
CA GLY A 53 6.10 12.21 4.32
C GLY A 53 6.12 11.69 2.87
N TYR A 54 6.90 12.32 1.98
CA TYR A 54 7.24 11.79 0.66
C TYR A 54 7.99 10.45 0.78
N GLU A 55 7.74 9.58 -0.19
CA GLU A 55 8.52 8.36 -0.45
C GLU A 55 8.27 7.98 -1.91
N GLY A 56 9.34 7.79 -2.69
CA GLY A 56 9.21 7.52 -4.12
C GLY A 56 10.53 7.61 -4.89
N ASN A 57 10.48 7.31 -6.18
CA ASN A 57 11.66 7.33 -7.06
C ASN A 57 11.44 8.06 -8.39
N PHE A 58 12.56 8.50 -8.94
CA PHE A 58 12.70 9.15 -10.25
C PHE A 58 13.59 8.29 -11.14
N ARG A 59 13.18 8.09 -12.39
CA ARG A 59 13.93 7.30 -13.38
C ARG A 59 13.63 7.77 -14.81
N ASN A 60 14.38 7.24 -15.76
CA ASN A 60 14.15 7.43 -17.19
C ASN A 60 13.42 6.21 -17.76
N GLY A 61 12.25 6.44 -18.35
CA GLY A 61 11.38 5.39 -18.88
C GLY A 61 10.40 4.82 -17.85
N SER A 62 9.30 4.26 -18.35
CA SER A 62 8.23 3.68 -17.52
C SER A 62 8.52 2.29 -16.93
N ASP A 63 9.46 1.52 -17.50
CA ASP A 63 9.91 0.23 -16.94
C ASP A 63 10.54 0.43 -15.54
N ASP A 64 10.43 -0.56 -14.67
CA ASP A 64 11.15 -0.60 -13.39
C ASP A 64 12.54 -1.25 -13.53
N ALA A 65 12.84 -1.88 -14.67
CA ALA A 65 14.18 -2.33 -15.07
C ALA A 65 15.05 -1.14 -15.54
N ALA A 66 15.25 -0.17 -14.66
CA ALA A 66 15.84 1.13 -14.96
C ALA A 66 16.62 1.70 -13.77
N THR A 67 17.57 2.61 -14.03
CA THR A 67 18.32 3.28 -12.95
C THR A 67 17.37 4.12 -12.09
N LEU A 68 17.18 3.73 -10.82
CA LEU A 68 16.31 4.42 -9.87
C LEU A 68 17.10 5.46 -9.07
N VAL A 69 16.50 6.62 -8.82
CA VAL A 69 16.92 7.54 -7.75
C VAL A 69 15.78 7.66 -6.75
N GLU A 70 15.97 7.16 -5.53
CA GLU A 70 14.94 7.12 -4.50
C GLU A 70 15.09 8.30 -3.54
N PHE A 71 13.97 8.81 -3.02
CA PHE A 71 13.91 9.83 -1.97
C PHE A 71 12.82 9.46 -0.95
N ALA A 72 13.12 9.63 0.34
CA ALA A 72 12.16 9.43 1.42
C ALA A 72 12.31 10.48 2.54
N THR A 73 11.18 11.00 3.03
CA THR A 73 11.09 12.00 4.10
C THR A 73 10.11 11.57 5.19
N LYS A 74 9.84 10.26 5.29
CA LYS A 74 8.98 9.64 6.30
C LYS A 74 9.70 9.48 7.65
N GLY A 75 8.90 9.38 8.70
CA GLY A 75 9.36 9.22 10.09
C GLY A 75 9.45 10.55 10.84
N ASP A 76 9.85 10.47 12.11
CA ASP A 76 9.85 11.62 13.01
C ASP A 76 11.00 12.60 12.71
N LEU A 77 12.14 12.09 12.20
CA LEU A 77 13.35 12.87 11.91
C LEU A 77 13.15 13.83 10.73
N ASP A 78 13.70 15.05 10.83
CA ASP A 78 13.72 16.03 9.74
C ASP A 78 14.93 15.78 8.80
N LEU A 79 14.94 14.59 8.18
CA LEU A 79 15.94 14.16 7.21
C LEU A 79 15.31 13.85 5.84
N ALA A 80 16.02 14.23 4.79
CA ALA A 80 15.84 13.75 3.44
C ALA A 80 16.77 12.54 3.23
N TRP A 81 16.21 11.34 3.21
CA TRP A 81 16.89 10.11 2.84
C TRP A 81 16.87 9.96 1.32
N PHE A 82 17.96 9.46 0.74
CA PHE A 82 18.11 9.30 -0.70
C PHE A 82 19.18 8.28 -1.07
N ASP A 83 19.00 7.61 -2.21
CA ASP A 83 19.98 6.70 -2.79
C ASP A 83 19.73 6.46 -4.29
N ILE A 84 20.56 5.60 -4.88
CA ILE A 84 20.47 5.14 -6.27
C ILE A 84 20.26 3.62 -6.24
N GLY A 85 19.31 3.10 -7.02
CA GLY A 85 19.05 1.67 -7.17
C GLY A 85 19.35 1.18 -8.58
N ILE A 86 20.07 0.06 -8.69
CA ILE A 86 20.28 -0.67 -9.96
C ILE A 86 20.02 -2.18 -9.84
N ILE A 87 19.22 -2.59 -8.84
CA ILE A 87 18.82 -3.99 -8.66
C ILE A 87 17.85 -4.39 -9.77
N PRO A 88 18.12 -5.46 -10.56
CA PRO A 88 17.16 -5.98 -11.52
C PRO A 88 15.84 -6.41 -10.85
N PRO A 89 14.67 -5.92 -11.31
CA PRO A 89 13.37 -6.25 -10.73
C PRO A 89 12.88 -7.63 -11.20
N ARG A 90 11.71 -8.06 -10.71
CA ARG A 90 11.07 -9.33 -11.08
C ARG A 90 12.00 -10.53 -10.89
N LEU A 91 12.45 -10.71 -9.64
CA LEU A 91 13.35 -11.80 -9.25
C LEU A 91 12.62 -13.15 -9.15
N ASP A 92 13.30 -14.23 -9.52
CA ASP A 92 12.87 -15.62 -9.33
C ASP A 92 12.49 -15.88 -7.86
N ALA A 93 11.46 -16.70 -7.64
CA ALA A 93 11.05 -17.10 -6.30
C ALA A 93 12.16 -17.90 -5.59
N GLY A 94 12.66 -17.38 -4.47
CA GLY A 94 13.84 -17.87 -3.76
C GLY A 94 15.10 -17.00 -3.92
N TYR A 95 15.11 -16.02 -4.83
CA TYR A 95 16.21 -15.09 -5.07
C TYR A 95 15.87 -13.64 -4.70
N GLU A 96 14.77 -13.40 -3.97
CA GLU A 96 14.33 -12.07 -3.53
C GLU A 96 15.35 -11.35 -2.62
N TYR A 97 16.34 -12.07 -2.11
CA TYR A 97 17.48 -11.58 -1.32
C TYR A 97 18.83 -11.98 -1.94
N CYS A 98 18.95 -11.86 -3.26
CA CYS A 98 20.21 -12.04 -3.97
C CYS A 98 21.36 -11.22 -3.33
N THR A 99 22.56 -11.79 -3.39
CA THR A 99 23.75 -11.38 -2.60
C THR A 99 24.84 -10.72 -3.45
N SER A 100 24.60 -10.60 -4.76
CA SER A 100 25.45 -9.90 -5.71
C SER A 100 24.65 -9.48 -6.94
N LEU A 101 25.08 -8.42 -7.62
CA LEU A 101 24.46 -7.95 -8.86
C LEU A 101 24.31 -9.09 -9.89
N ALA A 102 25.36 -9.90 -10.08
CA ALA A 102 25.34 -11.02 -11.03
C ALA A 102 24.30 -12.10 -10.69
N GLU A 103 24.04 -12.35 -9.40
CA GLU A 103 22.99 -13.26 -8.95
C GLU A 103 21.60 -12.66 -9.23
N CYS A 104 21.39 -11.37 -8.94
CA CYS A 104 20.14 -10.67 -9.25
C CYS A 104 19.89 -10.58 -10.78
N GLN A 105 20.94 -10.39 -11.58
CA GLN A 105 20.87 -10.36 -13.05
C GLN A 105 20.55 -11.74 -13.64
N GLN A 106 21.15 -12.80 -13.11
CA GLN A 106 20.87 -14.18 -13.54
C GLN A 106 19.43 -14.62 -13.21
N HIS A 107 18.86 -14.10 -12.13
CA HIS A 107 17.56 -14.49 -11.59
C HIS A 107 16.49 -13.41 -11.72
N SER A 108 16.57 -12.53 -12.72
CA SER A 108 15.53 -11.54 -13.08
C SER A 108 14.95 -11.86 -14.45
N ASP A 109 13.63 -11.62 -14.63
CA ASP A 109 12.94 -11.72 -15.94
C ASP A 109 13.64 -10.92 -17.07
N SER A 110 14.38 -9.87 -16.72
CA SER A 110 15.09 -9.00 -17.68
C SER A 110 16.62 -9.05 -17.54
N GLY A 111 17.13 -9.29 -16.34
CA GLY A 111 18.54 -9.10 -16.01
C GLY A 111 19.02 -7.64 -16.04
N ILE A 112 18.11 -6.67 -16.14
CA ILE A 112 18.42 -5.23 -16.29
C ILE A 112 17.96 -4.47 -15.04
N GLY A 113 18.88 -3.74 -14.40
CA GLY A 113 18.57 -2.74 -13.38
C GLY A 113 19.21 -1.37 -13.63
N TYR A 114 20.07 -1.24 -14.65
CA TYR A 114 20.70 0.01 -15.06
C TYR A 114 20.33 0.32 -16.51
N ASN A 115 19.90 1.56 -16.78
CA ASN A 115 19.61 2.01 -18.15
C ASN A 115 20.22 3.39 -18.51
N THR A 116 20.36 4.29 -17.52
CA THR A 116 20.74 5.69 -17.74
C THR A 116 21.78 6.13 -16.70
N PRO A 117 22.86 6.82 -17.09
CA PRO A 117 23.80 7.41 -16.14
C PRO A 117 23.10 8.48 -15.30
N VAL A 118 23.33 8.52 -13.99
CA VAL A 118 22.71 9.50 -13.08
C VAL A 118 23.65 9.95 -11.96
N GLN A 119 23.48 11.18 -11.50
CA GLN A 119 24.19 11.78 -10.37
C GLN A 119 23.21 12.59 -9.53
N VAL A 120 23.37 12.52 -8.21
CA VAL A 120 22.54 13.24 -7.23
C VAL A 120 23.46 14.04 -6.32
N THR A 121 23.32 15.37 -6.34
CA THR A 121 24.23 16.31 -5.69
C THR A 121 23.46 17.22 -4.72
N PRO A 122 23.59 17.03 -3.40
CA PRO A 122 23.09 17.98 -2.41
C PRO A 122 23.79 19.34 -2.59
N GLN A 123 23.01 20.42 -2.58
CA GLN A 123 23.49 21.80 -2.87
C GLN A 123 23.97 22.55 -1.61
N SER A 124 23.68 22.02 -0.43
CA SER A 124 23.98 22.60 0.87
C SER A 124 24.10 21.52 1.93
N ASN A 125 24.46 21.90 3.17
CA ASN A 125 24.42 21.05 4.37
C ASN A 125 25.22 19.73 4.29
N THR A 126 26.14 19.60 3.33
CA THR A 126 26.97 18.40 3.14
C THR A 126 27.98 18.21 4.27
N ASP A 127 28.11 16.99 4.75
CA ASP A 127 29.14 16.57 5.71
C ASP A 127 30.34 15.90 5.02
N GLY A 128 30.16 15.39 3.80
CA GLY A 128 31.17 14.71 2.98
C GLY A 128 31.18 13.18 3.09
N ASP A 129 30.54 12.63 4.13
CA ASP A 129 30.50 11.19 4.43
C ASP A 129 29.11 10.59 4.12
N ASN A 130 28.07 11.17 4.71
CA ASN A 130 26.67 10.75 4.59
C ASN A 130 25.87 11.70 3.69
N CYS A 131 25.77 12.98 4.05
CA CYS A 131 25.24 13.99 3.14
C CYS A 131 26.32 14.38 2.12
N ARG A 132 26.38 13.61 1.01
CA ARG A 132 27.36 13.76 -0.08
C ARG A 132 26.71 13.56 -1.45
N GLN A 133 27.49 13.80 -2.50
CA GLN A 133 27.09 13.44 -3.87
C GLN A 133 27.17 11.92 -4.10
N LEU A 134 26.18 11.39 -4.82
CA LEU A 134 26.13 10.01 -5.33
C LEU A 134 26.22 10.00 -6.86
N THR A 135 26.87 9.00 -7.45
CA THR A 135 27.15 8.97 -8.91
C THR A 135 27.19 7.54 -9.46
N CYS A 136 26.26 7.24 -10.38
CA CYS A 136 26.18 5.96 -11.08
C CYS A 136 26.27 6.18 -12.61
N LEU A 137 27.43 5.86 -13.20
CA LEU A 137 27.72 6.12 -14.64
C LEU A 137 27.77 4.85 -15.50
N ALA A 138 27.56 3.69 -14.90
CA ALA A 138 27.54 2.38 -15.53
C ALA A 138 26.81 1.38 -14.62
N ASP A 139 26.41 0.25 -15.17
CA ASP A 139 26.03 -0.93 -14.38
C ASP A 139 27.18 -1.37 -13.46
N GLY A 140 26.87 -1.89 -12.27
CA GLY A 140 27.87 -2.21 -11.24
C GLY A 140 28.48 -1.00 -10.50
N CYS A 141 27.83 0.17 -10.51
CA CYS A 141 28.35 1.39 -9.89
C CYS A 141 28.40 1.33 -8.34
N ALA A 142 29.44 1.92 -7.74
CA ALA A 142 29.74 1.78 -6.31
C ALA A 142 28.82 2.56 -5.35
N ASP A 143 28.15 3.60 -5.84
CA ASP A 143 27.24 4.48 -5.06
C ASP A 143 25.77 4.00 -5.04
N ALA A 144 25.43 2.92 -5.76
CA ALA A 144 24.06 2.41 -5.86
C ALA A 144 23.87 1.07 -5.15
N TYR A 145 22.62 0.78 -4.80
CA TYR A 145 22.16 -0.57 -4.43
C TYR A 145 22.35 -1.52 -5.62
N ASN A 146 23.32 -2.41 -5.50
CA ASN A 146 23.63 -3.44 -6.51
C ASN A 146 22.82 -4.74 -6.29
N TYR A 147 22.36 -4.97 -5.06
CA TYR A 147 21.58 -6.14 -4.65
C TYR A 147 20.85 -5.84 -3.31
N PRO A 148 19.75 -6.55 -2.94
CA PRO A 148 18.89 -6.19 -1.79
C PRO A 148 19.54 -6.20 -0.40
N THR A 149 20.76 -6.73 -0.26
CA THR A 149 21.49 -6.78 1.01
C THR A 149 22.74 -5.89 1.04
N ASP A 150 22.88 -4.97 0.07
CA ASP A 150 23.93 -3.95 0.02
C ASP A 150 23.59 -2.75 0.94
N ASP A 151 23.44 -3.00 2.24
CA ASP A 151 22.90 -2.06 3.26
C ASP A 151 23.70 -0.74 3.47
N SER A 152 24.76 -0.53 2.67
CA SER A 152 25.69 0.59 2.74
C SER A 152 25.30 1.84 1.94
N LYS A 153 24.17 1.82 1.21
CA LYS A 153 23.88 2.79 0.13
C LYS A 153 22.84 3.87 0.41
N THR A 154 21.94 3.69 1.37
CA THR A 154 21.03 4.76 1.78
C THR A 154 21.79 5.89 2.48
N HIS A 155 21.72 7.09 1.90
CA HIS A 155 22.33 8.31 2.40
C HIS A 155 21.26 9.27 2.95
N SER A 156 21.65 10.29 3.74
CA SER A 156 20.72 11.34 4.18
C SER A 156 21.33 12.72 4.40
N CYS A 157 20.51 13.74 4.17
CA CYS A 157 20.80 15.15 4.45
C CYS A 157 19.70 15.76 5.34
N PRO A 158 19.94 16.90 6.02
CA PRO A 158 18.88 17.65 6.71
C PRO A 158 17.74 18.07 5.75
N MET A 159 16.49 18.12 6.21
CA MET A 159 15.32 18.44 5.37
C MET A 159 15.41 19.77 4.59
N ALA A 160 16.20 20.74 5.09
CA ALA A 160 16.44 22.04 4.44
C ALA A 160 17.54 22.00 3.36
N THR A 161 17.77 20.84 2.73
CA THR A 161 18.81 20.63 1.72
C THR A 161 18.18 20.48 0.34
N ASN A 162 18.47 21.41 -0.57
CA ASN A 162 18.07 21.26 -1.96
C ASN A 162 19.03 20.31 -2.69
N PHE A 163 18.55 19.64 -3.72
CA PHE A 163 19.31 18.65 -4.49
C PHE A 163 19.24 18.97 -5.98
N VAL A 164 20.29 18.61 -6.72
CA VAL A 164 20.27 18.51 -8.18
C VAL A 164 20.44 17.04 -8.56
N MET A 165 19.54 16.53 -9.40
CA MET A 165 19.64 15.22 -10.02
C MET A 165 19.89 15.41 -11.52
N THR A 166 20.95 14.81 -12.05
CA THR A 166 21.34 14.97 -13.46
C THR A 166 21.43 13.62 -14.14
N PHE A 167 20.62 13.42 -15.18
CA PHE A 167 20.80 12.31 -16.14
C PHE A 167 21.93 12.64 -17.12
N CYS A 168 22.76 11.65 -17.42
CA CYS A 168 23.98 11.79 -18.24
C CYS A 168 24.90 12.97 -17.82
N PRO A 169 25.37 13.03 -16.56
CA PRO A 169 26.17 14.14 -16.02
C PRO A 169 27.58 14.30 -16.66
N SER A 170 27.90 13.51 -17.69
CA SER A 170 29.12 13.60 -18.50
C SER A 170 28.80 13.49 -20.02
N GLY A 171 27.56 13.82 -20.40
CA GLY A 171 26.96 13.40 -21.66
C GLY A 171 26.81 11.88 -21.73
N ASP A 172 26.46 11.35 -22.90
CA ASP A 172 26.29 9.90 -23.14
C ASP A 172 27.63 9.14 -23.24
N SER A 173 28.71 9.68 -22.64
CA SER A 173 30.09 9.21 -22.77
C SER A 173 30.38 7.88 -22.03
N SER A 174 29.36 7.17 -21.56
CA SER A 174 29.46 5.86 -20.92
C SER A 174 29.58 4.75 -21.98
N THR A 175 30.81 4.36 -22.32
CA THR A 175 31.09 3.41 -23.42
C THR A 175 30.81 1.95 -23.05
N THR A 176 29.54 1.54 -23.04
CA THR A 176 29.12 0.15 -22.81
C THR A 176 29.61 -0.77 -23.94
N THR A 177 30.73 -1.46 -23.72
CA THR A 177 31.34 -2.36 -24.71
C THR A 177 30.65 -3.73 -24.68
N VAL A 178 29.48 -3.82 -25.33
CA VAL A 178 28.71 -5.07 -25.47
C VAL A 178 29.53 -6.08 -26.31
N THR A 179 30.10 -7.08 -25.64
CA THR A 179 30.94 -8.10 -26.28
C THR A 179 30.10 -9.29 -26.75
N THR A 180 29.43 -9.15 -27.89
CA THR A 180 28.68 -10.25 -28.54
C THR A 180 29.57 -11.20 -29.32
N SER A 181 29.86 -12.37 -28.72
CA SER A 181 30.41 -13.51 -29.46
C SER A 181 29.28 -14.25 -30.18
N GLY A 182 29.20 -14.17 -31.51
CA GLY A 182 28.02 -14.69 -32.23
C GLY A 182 28.07 -14.74 -33.76
N SER A 183 29.09 -15.37 -34.35
CA SER A 183 29.17 -15.94 -35.72
C SER A 183 28.51 -15.20 -36.91
N ALA A 184 29.31 -14.88 -37.94
CA ALA A 184 28.83 -14.25 -39.16
C ALA A 184 27.99 -15.16 -40.09
N SER A 185 27.03 -14.56 -40.78
CA SER A 185 26.53 -14.97 -42.10
C SER A 185 26.24 -13.71 -42.92
N ALA A 186 26.42 -13.77 -44.24
CA ALA A 186 26.55 -12.56 -45.08
C ALA A 186 25.32 -12.26 -45.94
N SER A 187 25.06 -10.95 -46.09
CA SER A 187 24.43 -10.29 -47.24
C SER A 187 23.07 -10.81 -47.77
N GLN A 188 22.07 -9.93 -47.75
CA GLN A 188 21.65 -9.33 -49.03
C GLN A 188 21.09 -7.91 -48.87
N GLU A 189 21.18 -7.16 -49.95
CA GLU A 189 20.88 -5.73 -50.06
C GLU A 189 19.65 -5.54 -50.97
N THR A 190 18.60 -4.89 -50.47
CA THR A 190 17.40 -4.55 -51.28
C THR A 190 16.84 -3.20 -50.89
N THR A 191 16.96 -2.23 -51.81
CA THR A 191 16.43 -0.86 -51.68
C THR A 191 15.11 -0.67 -52.44
N ALA A 192 14.04 -0.23 -51.77
CA ALA A 192 12.90 0.51 -52.34
C ALA A 192 11.82 0.77 -51.25
N PRO A 193 10.93 1.75 -51.42
CA PRO A 193 11.18 3.12 -51.86
C PRO A 193 10.58 4.15 -50.86
N VAL A 194 10.95 5.43 -50.99
CA VAL A 194 10.26 6.51 -50.26
C VAL A 194 8.87 6.72 -50.88
N THR A 195 7.84 6.80 -50.04
CA THR A 195 6.48 7.21 -50.41
C THR A 195 6.16 8.53 -49.71
N GLU A 196 5.82 9.57 -50.47
CA GLU A 196 5.39 10.86 -49.91
C GLU A 196 4.02 10.73 -49.24
N VAL A 197 3.87 11.31 -48.05
CA VAL A 197 2.58 11.45 -47.36
C VAL A 197 2.07 12.88 -47.59
N PRO A 198 0.87 13.08 -48.14
CA PRO A 198 0.32 14.42 -48.35
C PRO A 198 -0.06 15.07 -47.02
N ALA A 199 0.29 16.35 -46.86
CA ALA A 199 -0.14 17.14 -45.71
C ALA A 199 -1.68 17.27 -45.70
N THR A 200 -2.28 17.08 -44.53
CA THR A 200 -3.71 17.32 -44.29
C THR A 200 -3.85 18.48 -43.32
N GLU A 201 -4.57 19.53 -43.73
CA GLU A 201 -4.79 20.72 -42.89
C GLU A 201 -5.83 20.42 -41.80
N SER A 202 -5.53 20.80 -40.56
CA SER A 202 -6.49 20.75 -39.46
C SER A 202 -7.48 21.92 -39.54
N PRO A 203 -8.80 21.68 -39.46
CA PRO A 203 -9.77 22.77 -39.37
C PRO A 203 -9.67 23.48 -38.02
N ALA A 204 -9.61 24.81 -38.04
CA ALA A 204 -9.72 25.61 -36.84
C ALA A 204 -11.16 25.59 -36.29
N THR A 205 -11.30 25.51 -34.97
CA THR A 205 -12.58 25.62 -34.25
C THR A 205 -12.51 26.81 -33.30
N GLU A 206 -13.45 27.74 -33.41
CA GLU A 206 -13.53 28.91 -32.54
C GLU A 206 -13.96 28.54 -31.12
N ALA A 207 -13.37 29.19 -30.11
CA ALA A 207 -13.79 29.06 -28.72
C ALA A 207 -14.92 30.05 -28.41
N PRO A 208 -16.04 29.63 -27.78
CA PRO A 208 -17.07 30.55 -27.33
C PRO A 208 -16.59 31.35 -26.11
N ALA A 209 -16.74 32.67 -26.15
CA ALA A 209 -16.54 33.51 -24.96
C ALA A 209 -17.65 33.27 -23.93
N THR A 210 -17.34 33.45 -22.65
CA THR A 210 -18.32 33.51 -21.55
C THR A 210 -17.84 34.54 -20.53
N GLU A 211 -18.76 35.39 -20.08
CA GLU A 211 -18.45 36.57 -19.27
C GLU A 211 -18.19 36.22 -17.80
N ALA A 212 -17.35 37.01 -17.13
CA ALA A 212 -17.09 36.88 -15.70
C ALA A 212 -18.19 37.59 -14.87
N PRO A 213 -18.69 36.99 -13.77
CA PRO A 213 -19.64 37.64 -12.89
C PRO A 213 -18.98 38.76 -12.07
N VAL A 214 -19.65 39.91 -11.97
CA VAL A 214 -19.18 41.09 -11.23
C VAL A 214 -19.45 40.95 -9.73
N THR A 215 -18.51 41.36 -8.90
CA THR A 215 -18.66 41.42 -7.44
C THR A 215 -19.34 42.72 -7.00
N GLU A 216 -20.48 42.61 -6.30
CA GLU A 216 -21.01 43.69 -5.47
C GLU A 216 -20.99 43.27 -3.99
N ALA A 217 -20.75 44.24 -3.10
CA ALA A 217 -20.72 44.06 -1.66
C ALA A 217 -21.88 44.82 -1.00
N PRO A 218 -22.63 44.21 -0.06
CA PRO A 218 -23.65 44.91 0.70
C PRO A 218 -23.02 45.81 1.79
N ALA A 219 -23.63 46.96 2.02
CA ALA A 219 -23.15 47.97 2.96
C ALA A 219 -23.62 47.72 4.42
N THR A 220 -22.94 48.40 5.35
CA THR A 220 -23.25 48.39 6.79
C THR A 220 -24.53 49.16 7.15
N GLU A 221 -25.37 48.59 7.99
CA GLU A 221 -26.36 49.35 8.80
C GLU A 221 -26.35 48.91 10.27
N THR A 222 -26.75 49.82 11.16
CA THR A 222 -26.71 49.65 12.63
C THR A 222 -27.97 50.23 13.30
N PRO A 223 -28.65 49.44 14.13
CA PRO A 223 -29.30 49.91 15.36
C PRO A 223 -28.54 49.32 16.58
N ALA A 224 -28.12 50.09 17.59
CA ALA A 224 -28.89 50.90 18.56
C ALA A 224 -29.46 50.08 19.74
N ALA A 225 -29.41 50.66 20.95
CA ALA A 225 -29.82 50.06 22.23
C ALA A 225 -31.37 50.10 22.43
N SER A 226 -32.00 49.64 23.51
CA SER A 226 -31.59 49.24 24.89
C SER A 226 -32.49 48.06 25.38
N GLU A 227 -32.63 47.59 26.63
CA GLU A 227 -32.47 48.11 28.02
C GLU A 227 -31.99 47.01 29.02
N ASP A 228 -32.26 47.22 30.31
CA ASP A 228 -31.90 46.49 31.54
C ASP A 228 -32.47 45.05 31.73
N GLY A 229 -32.01 44.23 32.69
CA GLY A 229 -30.90 44.41 33.64
C GLY A 229 -31.02 43.54 34.92
N GLN A 230 -30.27 43.90 35.98
CA GLN A 230 -30.15 43.26 37.32
C GLN A 230 -29.52 41.84 37.35
N GLY A 231 -28.57 41.50 38.26
CA GLY A 231 -27.74 42.32 39.15
C GLY A 231 -27.70 41.85 40.61
N THR A 232 -26.58 41.28 41.05
CA THR A 232 -26.14 41.14 42.47
C THR A 232 -24.63 40.92 42.54
N VAL A 233 -23.98 41.33 43.64
CA VAL A 233 -22.49 41.41 43.74
C VAL A 233 -22.00 41.13 45.18
N HIS A 234 -20.85 40.45 45.32
CA HIS A 234 -20.12 40.13 46.58
C HIS A 234 -20.95 39.26 47.59
N SER A 235 -20.45 38.59 48.64
CA SER A 235 -19.17 38.47 49.37
C SER A 235 -19.19 37.14 50.20
N ASP A 236 -18.13 36.42 50.62
CA ASP A 236 -16.67 36.54 50.45
C ASP A 236 -15.92 35.26 50.94
N THR A 237 -14.57 35.27 50.86
CA THR A 237 -13.56 34.59 51.71
C THR A 237 -13.84 33.20 52.33
N ALA A 238 -13.06 32.19 51.91
CA ALA A 238 -12.41 31.20 52.81
C ALA A 238 -11.21 30.55 52.10
N ALA A 239 -10.07 30.37 52.78
CA ALA A 239 -8.84 29.84 52.19
C ALA A 239 -8.37 28.55 52.87
N ALA A 240 -7.76 27.64 52.09
CA ALA A 240 -6.85 26.60 52.57
C ALA A 240 -5.97 26.07 51.42
N GLU A 241 -4.73 26.55 51.35
CA GLU A 241 -3.61 25.81 50.73
C GLU A 241 -3.12 24.75 51.76
N ALA A 242 -2.15 23.84 51.54
CA ALA A 242 -1.19 23.65 50.44
C ALA A 242 -0.60 22.21 50.52
N THR A 243 0.13 21.79 49.47
CA THR A 243 1.34 20.91 49.51
C THR A 243 1.27 19.47 50.10
N ASP A 244 2.20 18.55 49.85
CA ASP A 244 3.13 18.24 48.74
C ASP A 244 3.90 16.92 49.09
N ALA A 245 4.82 16.50 48.23
CA ALA A 245 5.98 15.65 48.45
C ALA A 245 5.83 14.13 48.29
N ALA A 246 6.77 13.56 47.51
CA ALA A 246 6.94 12.13 47.27
C ALA A 246 8.13 11.57 48.07
N VAL A 247 8.13 10.26 48.34
CA VAL A 247 9.31 9.52 48.85
C VAL A 247 9.38 8.13 48.22
N THR A 248 10.51 7.82 47.58
CA THR A 248 10.97 6.44 47.30
C THR A 248 11.97 6.03 48.38
N PRO A 249 12.10 4.74 48.71
CA PRO A 249 13.38 4.09 48.42
C PRO A 249 13.33 2.58 48.10
N ALA A 250 14.45 2.11 47.53
CA ALA A 250 14.99 0.75 47.57
C ALA A 250 16.46 0.87 48.09
N PRO A 251 17.29 -0.20 48.22
CA PRO A 251 17.08 -1.63 47.95
C PRO A 251 17.59 -2.56 49.08
N THR A 252 17.62 -3.88 48.86
CA THR A 252 18.71 -4.78 49.35
C THR A 252 18.69 -6.13 48.60
N ASP A 253 19.76 -6.92 48.74
CA ASP A 253 20.06 -8.16 48.01
C ASP A 253 20.71 -9.21 48.95
N ALA A 254 21.03 -10.40 48.44
CA ALA A 254 21.92 -11.45 48.94
C ALA A 254 21.32 -12.77 49.52
N THR A 255 21.83 -13.86 48.96
CA THR A 255 21.51 -15.28 49.18
C THR A 255 22.23 -15.91 50.39
N VAL A 256 21.62 -16.93 51.04
CA VAL A 256 22.34 -17.93 51.87
C VAL A 256 21.72 -19.33 51.72
N THR A 257 22.55 -20.37 51.61
CA THR A 257 22.18 -21.81 51.51
C THR A 257 22.15 -22.51 52.88
N PRO A 258 21.69 -23.78 52.98
CA PRO A 258 22.66 -24.79 53.43
C PRO A 258 22.53 -26.18 52.78
N ALA A 259 23.57 -27.00 53.00
CA ALA A 259 23.69 -28.44 52.73
C ALA A 259 24.69 -29.01 53.78
N PRO A 260 25.18 -30.28 53.74
CA PRO A 260 24.76 -31.48 52.99
C PRO A 260 24.59 -32.71 53.92
N THR A 261 24.44 -33.92 53.35
CA THR A 261 24.86 -35.19 54.00
C THR A 261 25.57 -36.10 52.99
N SER A 262 26.50 -36.92 53.46
CA SER A 262 27.44 -37.79 52.71
C SER A 262 27.09 -39.29 52.87
N THR A 263 27.79 -40.33 52.37
CA THR A 263 29.05 -40.50 51.59
C THR A 263 29.04 -41.88 50.87
N ASP A 264 30.19 -42.27 50.28
CA ASP A 264 30.67 -43.63 49.90
C ASP A 264 30.45 -44.09 48.43
N GLY A 265 31.46 -44.60 47.71
CA GLY A 265 32.91 -44.58 48.02
C GLY A 265 33.79 -45.46 47.11
N GLN A 266 34.89 -44.88 46.59
CA GLN A 266 36.08 -45.55 45.99
C GLN A 266 35.86 -46.36 44.67
N THR A 267 36.79 -46.53 43.73
CA THR A 267 38.22 -46.09 43.59
C THR A 267 38.58 -45.91 42.09
N ALA A 268 39.70 -45.23 41.79
CA ALA A 268 40.33 -45.17 40.45
C ALA A 268 41.20 -46.44 40.18
N GLU A 269 41.91 -46.65 39.05
CA GLU A 269 42.26 -45.83 37.86
C GLU A 269 42.30 -46.79 36.60
N ALA A 270 42.95 -46.64 35.43
CA ALA A 270 44.01 -45.79 34.87
C ALA A 270 44.01 -45.78 33.31
N THR A 271 44.94 -45.00 32.72
CA THR A 271 45.49 -45.12 31.33
C THR A 271 44.68 -44.46 30.18
N PRO A 272 45.31 -43.82 29.14
CA PRO A 272 44.67 -42.73 28.40
C PRO A 272 44.46 -42.93 26.86
N ALA A 273 43.80 -41.92 26.28
CA ALA A 273 43.85 -41.46 24.88
C ALA A 273 43.21 -42.32 23.76
N ALA A 274 42.01 -41.91 23.34
CA ALA A 274 41.47 -42.12 21.99
C ALA A 274 40.48 -41.00 21.60
N THR A 275 40.37 -40.71 20.30
CA THR A 275 39.51 -39.66 19.72
C THR A 275 38.01 -39.87 20.03
N PRO A 276 37.23 -38.83 20.38
CA PRO A 276 35.80 -38.97 20.59
C PRO A 276 35.05 -39.30 19.29
N ALA A 277 34.42 -40.47 19.26
CA ALA A 277 33.50 -40.88 18.20
C ALA A 277 32.12 -40.21 18.34
N ALA A 278 31.35 -40.18 17.25
CA ALA A 278 30.14 -39.36 17.12
C ALA A 278 29.05 -39.64 18.18
N THR A 279 28.70 -38.60 18.95
CA THR A 279 27.54 -38.58 19.85
C THR A 279 26.25 -38.63 19.03
N LYS A 280 25.47 -39.71 19.14
CA LYS A 280 24.16 -39.82 18.48
C LYS A 280 23.16 -38.84 19.13
N SER A 281 22.72 -37.85 18.37
CA SER A 281 21.66 -36.93 18.79
C SER A 281 20.36 -37.69 19.09
N LYS A 282 19.73 -37.40 20.23
CA LYS A 282 18.34 -37.80 20.51
C LYS A 282 17.41 -36.93 19.67
N TYR A 283 17.14 -37.35 18.43
CA TYR A 283 16.13 -36.69 17.61
C TYR A 283 14.77 -36.72 18.30
N CYS A 284 14.14 -35.55 18.42
CA CYS A 284 12.85 -35.39 19.06
C CYS A 284 11.77 -36.13 18.25
N VAL A 285 10.92 -36.89 18.94
CA VAL A 285 9.77 -37.56 18.30
C VAL A 285 8.69 -36.51 18.07
N ARG A 286 8.59 -36.00 16.83
CA ARG A 286 7.50 -35.10 16.42
C ARG A 286 6.14 -35.69 16.78
N THR A 287 5.39 -34.96 17.58
CA THR A 287 4.04 -35.26 18.01
C THR A 287 3.04 -35.10 16.86
N GLN A 288 1.78 -35.48 17.08
CA GLN A 288 0.71 -35.16 16.13
C GLN A 288 0.40 -33.65 16.08
N GLN A 289 0.64 -32.91 17.17
CA GLN A 289 0.46 -31.45 17.19
C GLN A 289 1.47 -30.74 16.28
N ASP A 290 2.73 -31.21 16.23
CA ASP A 290 3.74 -30.67 15.29
C ASP A 290 3.32 -30.85 13.82
N LYS A 291 2.60 -31.94 13.50
CA LYS A 291 2.05 -32.17 12.15
C LYS A 291 0.83 -31.31 11.85
N MET A 292 -0.01 -31.01 12.85
CA MET A 292 -1.12 -30.06 12.70
C MET A 292 -0.60 -28.63 12.49
N ALA A 293 0.43 -28.22 13.24
CA ALA A 293 1.09 -26.93 13.07
C ALA A 293 1.74 -26.77 11.68
N LEU A 294 2.46 -27.79 11.19
CA LEU A 294 3.01 -27.76 9.82
C LEU A 294 1.93 -27.71 8.73
N ASN A 295 0.79 -28.38 8.91
CA ASN A 295 -0.32 -28.29 7.96
C ASN A 295 -1.00 -26.91 7.95
N ALA A 296 -1.05 -26.22 9.10
CA ALA A 296 -1.54 -24.84 9.17
C ALA A 296 -0.61 -23.82 8.48
N ALA A 297 0.68 -24.15 8.34
CA ALA A 297 1.69 -23.34 7.64
C ALA A 297 1.70 -23.55 6.10
N SER A 298 0.78 -24.34 5.54
CA SER A 298 0.60 -24.42 4.08
C SER A 298 0.04 -23.09 3.55
N LYS A 299 0.77 -22.42 2.65
CA LYS A 299 0.40 -21.10 2.09
C LYS A 299 -1.00 -21.17 1.47
N ARG A 300 -1.99 -20.60 2.16
CA ARG A 300 -3.39 -20.59 1.69
C ARG A 300 -3.48 -19.72 0.44
N LEU A 301 -4.15 -20.21 -0.59
CA LEU A 301 -4.15 -19.61 -1.92
C LEU A 301 -5.33 -18.65 -2.16
N GLY A 302 -6.23 -18.45 -1.18
CA GLY A 302 -7.39 -17.58 -1.34
C GLY A 302 -8.30 -18.02 -2.49
N ARG A 303 -8.66 -19.31 -2.57
CA ARG A 303 -9.56 -19.80 -3.62
C ARG A 303 -11.01 -19.57 -3.23
N LEU A 304 -11.64 -18.57 -3.83
CA LEU A 304 -13.08 -18.34 -3.73
C LEU A 304 -13.86 -19.47 -4.42
N LEU A 305 -14.82 -20.07 -3.71
CA LEU A 305 -15.74 -21.07 -4.26
C LEU A 305 -17.19 -20.81 -3.78
N PRO A 306 -18.22 -20.97 -4.64
CA PRO A 306 -19.63 -20.79 -4.27
C PRO A 306 -20.10 -21.53 -3.02
N SER A 307 -19.54 -22.70 -2.74
CA SER A 307 -19.90 -23.55 -1.60
C SER A 307 -19.18 -23.20 -0.28
N SER A 308 -18.08 -22.45 -0.32
CA SER A 308 -17.26 -22.11 0.86
C SER A 308 -17.16 -20.61 1.16
N SER A 309 -17.69 -19.74 0.29
CA SER A 309 -17.67 -18.28 0.47
C SER A 309 -18.93 -17.73 1.14
N VAL A 310 -18.84 -16.58 1.81
CA VAL A 310 -19.96 -15.74 2.26
C VAL A 310 -19.66 -14.28 1.89
N LEU A 311 -20.67 -13.49 1.53
CA LEU A 311 -20.53 -12.05 1.26
C LEU A 311 -20.84 -11.24 2.53
N PHE A 312 -19.95 -10.32 2.90
CA PHE A 312 -20.10 -9.38 4.01
C PHE A 312 -20.20 -7.96 3.46
N VAL A 313 -21.29 -7.26 3.81
CA VAL A 313 -21.57 -5.86 3.43
C VAL A 313 -21.52 -4.99 4.67
N CYS A 314 -20.43 -4.24 4.81
CA CYS A 314 -20.11 -3.43 5.98
C CYS A 314 -20.68 -2.01 5.86
N ASP A 315 -21.72 -1.70 6.64
CA ASP A 315 -22.14 -0.34 7.05
C ASP A 315 -22.37 0.69 5.93
N VAL A 316 -22.73 0.25 4.71
CA VAL A 316 -22.93 1.14 3.54
C VAL A 316 -24.24 1.92 3.65
N GLN A 317 -24.27 2.92 4.54
CA GLN A 317 -25.48 3.63 4.96
C GLN A 317 -25.65 5.01 4.30
N GLU A 318 -26.91 5.43 4.16
CA GLU A 318 -27.32 6.68 3.49
C GLU A 318 -26.62 7.94 4.03
N VAL A 319 -26.32 8.01 5.34
CA VAL A 319 -25.71 9.20 5.97
C VAL A 319 -24.27 9.46 5.50
N PHE A 320 -23.61 8.49 4.86
CA PHE A 320 -22.22 8.59 4.40
C PHE A 320 -22.10 9.17 2.97
N ARG A 321 -23.21 9.39 2.26
CA ARG A 321 -23.18 10.10 0.97
C ARG A 321 -22.55 11.48 1.13
N GLY A 322 -21.63 11.82 0.22
CA GLY A 322 -20.85 13.07 0.26
C GLY A 322 -19.75 13.12 1.34
N LYS A 323 -19.53 12.06 2.13
CA LYS A 323 -18.49 11.99 3.18
C LYS A 323 -17.41 10.94 2.94
N ILE A 324 -17.64 10.02 2.01
CA ILE A 324 -16.75 8.92 1.67
C ILE A 324 -16.22 9.12 0.25
N TYR A 325 -14.90 9.00 0.09
CA TYR A 325 -14.19 9.13 -1.18
C TYR A 325 -14.74 8.14 -2.22
N GLN A 326 -15.17 8.64 -3.38
CA GLN A 326 -15.75 7.83 -4.48
C GLN A 326 -16.82 6.82 -4.02
N LEU A 327 -17.66 7.18 -3.03
CA LEU A 327 -18.73 6.32 -2.55
C LEU A 327 -19.65 5.76 -3.65
N PRO A 328 -20.03 6.50 -4.72
CA PRO A 328 -20.84 5.94 -5.80
C PRO A 328 -20.24 4.68 -6.42
N THR A 329 -18.91 4.64 -6.59
CA THR A 329 -18.18 3.47 -7.08
C THR A 329 -18.18 2.33 -6.06
N ALA A 330 -17.92 2.60 -4.78
CA ALA A 330 -17.99 1.57 -3.74
C ALA A 330 -19.41 1.00 -3.56
N ILE A 331 -20.45 1.82 -3.72
CA ILE A 331 -21.86 1.38 -3.76
C ILE A 331 -22.10 0.50 -4.99
N HIS A 332 -21.66 0.92 -6.19
CA HIS A 332 -21.81 0.15 -7.43
C HIS A 332 -21.10 -1.20 -7.36
N GLY A 333 -19.85 -1.25 -6.87
CA GLY A 333 -19.10 -2.47 -6.65
C GLY A 333 -19.77 -3.39 -5.63
N THR A 334 -20.18 -2.86 -4.47
CA THR A 334 -20.91 -3.63 -3.44
C THR A 334 -22.22 -4.17 -3.99
N ASN A 335 -22.97 -3.36 -4.73
CA ASN A 335 -24.24 -3.76 -5.33
C ASN A 335 -24.07 -4.80 -6.44
N THR A 336 -22.96 -4.74 -7.19
CA THR A 336 -22.58 -5.77 -8.16
C THR A 336 -22.24 -7.09 -7.45
N MET A 337 -21.52 -7.05 -6.34
CA MET A 337 -21.23 -8.25 -5.52
C MET A 337 -22.49 -8.85 -4.90
N VAL A 338 -23.43 -8.02 -4.42
CA VAL A 338 -24.74 -8.48 -3.94
C VAL A 338 -25.54 -9.09 -5.09
N ALA A 339 -25.63 -8.42 -6.25
CA ALA A 339 -26.25 -9.01 -7.44
C ALA A 339 -25.62 -10.36 -7.81
N ALA A 340 -24.28 -10.48 -7.80
CA ALA A 340 -23.59 -11.73 -8.07
C ALA A 340 -23.96 -12.84 -7.07
N ALA A 341 -24.00 -12.52 -5.77
CA ALA A 341 -24.39 -13.44 -4.72
C ALA A 341 -25.84 -13.96 -4.88
N VAL A 342 -26.78 -13.08 -5.24
CA VAL A 342 -28.23 -13.30 -5.13
C VAL A 342 -28.93 -13.64 -6.45
N VAL A 343 -28.26 -13.53 -7.60
CA VAL A 343 -28.83 -13.78 -8.95
C VAL A 343 -29.27 -15.24 -9.13
N SER A 344 -30.50 -15.50 -8.70
CA SER A 344 -31.20 -16.79 -8.83
C SER A 344 -31.41 -17.22 -10.29
N ALA A 345 -31.28 -16.29 -11.24
CA ALA A 345 -31.33 -16.56 -12.67
C ALA A 345 -30.12 -17.33 -13.23
N ALA A 346 -29.03 -17.48 -12.46
CA ALA A 346 -27.87 -18.30 -12.83
C ALA A 346 -27.64 -19.49 -11.88
N LYS A 347 -28.09 -19.44 -10.61
CA LYS A 347 -27.79 -20.43 -9.56
C LYS A 347 -26.30 -20.73 -9.32
N LEU A 348 -25.39 -19.99 -9.98
CA LEU A 348 -23.99 -20.34 -10.11
C LEU A 348 -23.20 -20.03 -8.83
N LEU A 349 -23.61 -18.98 -8.11
CA LEU A 349 -22.92 -18.46 -6.94
C LEU A 349 -23.71 -18.69 -5.64
N ASP A 350 -25.02 -18.37 -5.62
CA ASP A 350 -25.99 -18.60 -4.53
C ASP A 350 -25.38 -18.41 -3.12
N LEU A 351 -24.74 -17.25 -2.93
CA LEU A 351 -23.95 -16.95 -1.73
C LEU A 351 -24.86 -16.39 -0.62
N PRO A 352 -24.68 -16.83 0.63
CA PRO A 352 -25.29 -16.16 1.78
C PRO A 352 -24.68 -14.77 1.94
N VAL A 353 -25.50 -13.81 2.40
CA VAL A 353 -25.09 -12.41 2.58
C VAL A 353 -25.31 -11.97 4.02
N VAL A 354 -24.27 -11.46 4.67
CA VAL A 354 -24.34 -10.80 5.97
C VAL A 354 -24.18 -9.31 5.77
N VAL A 355 -25.14 -8.52 6.25
CA VAL A 355 -25.15 -7.06 6.15
C VAL A 355 -25.12 -6.48 7.54
N THR A 356 -24.34 -5.42 7.76
CA THR A 356 -24.44 -4.62 8.98
C THR A 356 -24.79 -3.17 8.71
N THR A 357 -25.37 -2.55 9.73
CA THR A 357 -25.42 -1.10 9.89
C THR A 357 -24.69 -0.73 11.18
N GLN A 358 -23.93 0.36 11.15
CA GLN A 358 -23.42 0.99 12.36
C GLN A 358 -24.50 1.93 12.89
N TYR A 359 -25.02 1.69 14.09
CA TYR A 359 -25.94 2.59 14.81
C TYR A 359 -27.06 3.20 13.92
N ALA A 360 -27.87 2.36 13.25
CA ALA A 360 -28.82 2.78 12.22
C ALA A 360 -29.83 3.85 12.65
N SER A 361 -30.22 3.86 13.93
CA SER A 361 -31.09 4.89 14.50
C SER A 361 -30.48 6.31 14.50
N ARG A 362 -29.17 6.43 14.30
CA ARG A 362 -28.44 7.70 14.13
C ARG A 362 -27.80 7.87 12.75
N LEU A 363 -27.36 6.78 12.11
CA LEU A 363 -26.63 6.81 10.84
C LEU A 363 -27.46 6.34 9.63
N GLY A 364 -28.76 6.06 9.81
CA GLY A 364 -29.68 5.66 8.76
C GLY A 364 -29.55 4.20 8.32
N SER A 365 -30.37 3.80 7.35
CA SER A 365 -30.33 2.47 6.75
C SER A 365 -29.18 2.30 5.76
N THR A 366 -28.89 1.05 5.40
CA THR A 366 -28.15 0.69 4.17
C THR A 366 -28.74 1.39 2.95
N VAL A 367 -27.90 1.73 1.96
CA VAL A 367 -28.31 2.47 0.76
C VAL A 367 -29.29 1.71 -0.13
N THR A 368 -30.26 2.43 -0.70
CA THR A 368 -31.39 1.81 -1.43
C THR A 368 -31.00 0.99 -2.67
N GLU A 369 -29.84 1.30 -3.27
CA GLU A 369 -29.28 0.58 -4.41
C GLU A 369 -28.96 -0.87 -4.06
N ILE A 370 -28.44 -1.10 -2.86
CA ILE A 370 -28.08 -2.42 -2.33
C ILE A 370 -29.33 -3.14 -1.83
N THR A 371 -30.21 -2.47 -1.08
CA THR A 371 -31.38 -3.14 -0.47
C THR A 371 -32.31 -3.75 -1.50
N LYS A 372 -32.51 -3.10 -2.66
CA LYS A 372 -33.35 -3.63 -3.75
C LYS A 372 -32.88 -4.98 -4.27
N ASN A 373 -31.57 -5.21 -4.36
CA ASN A 373 -31.03 -6.51 -4.77
C ASN A 373 -31.05 -7.54 -3.63
N LEU A 374 -31.16 -7.11 -2.36
CA LEU A 374 -31.36 -8.01 -1.22
C LEU A 374 -32.82 -8.50 -1.08
N GLU A 375 -33.79 -7.86 -1.74
CA GLU A 375 -35.20 -8.29 -1.72
C GLU A 375 -35.42 -9.64 -2.46
N ASP A 376 -34.62 -9.92 -3.50
CA ASP A 376 -34.63 -11.18 -4.26
C ASP A 376 -33.81 -12.32 -3.61
N ALA A 377 -33.17 -12.05 -2.46
CA ALA A 377 -32.13 -12.91 -1.89
C ALA A 377 -32.67 -13.92 -0.86
N LYS A 378 -32.25 -15.19 -0.97
CA LYS A 378 -32.80 -16.29 -0.16
C LYS A 378 -32.25 -16.38 1.27
N ASP A 379 -30.99 -16.00 1.46
CA ASP A 379 -30.24 -16.25 2.70
C ASP A 379 -29.44 -14.98 3.06
N VAL A 380 -30.16 -14.02 3.64
CA VAL A 380 -29.62 -12.73 4.08
C VAL A 380 -29.86 -12.56 5.57
N ALA A 381 -28.83 -12.13 6.29
CA ALA A 381 -28.95 -11.70 7.68
C ALA A 381 -28.48 -10.25 7.81
N VAL A 382 -29.26 -9.42 8.51
CA VAL A 382 -29.01 -7.98 8.70
C VAL A 382 -28.92 -7.68 10.19
N PHE A 383 -27.86 -7.02 10.64
CA PHE A 383 -27.60 -6.72 12.05
C PHE A 383 -27.22 -5.25 12.26
N ASP A 384 -27.87 -4.56 13.20
CA ASP A 384 -27.41 -3.24 13.65
C ASP A 384 -26.41 -3.39 14.80
N LYS A 385 -25.30 -2.63 14.76
CA LYS A 385 -24.19 -2.79 15.70
C LYS A 385 -23.61 -1.46 16.19
N MET A 386 -22.97 -1.51 17.35
CA MET A 386 -22.13 -0.44 17.89
C MET A 386 -20.63 -0.76 17.79
N LYS A 387 -20.24 -2.04 17.69
CA LYS A 387 -18.84 -2.47 17.45
C LYS A 387 -18.47 -2.11 16.01
N PHE A 388 -17.26 -1.58 15.78
CA PHE A 388 -16.80 -1.27 14.43
C PHE A 388 -16.67 -2.53 13.56
N SER A 389 -15.96 -3.57 14.04
CA SER A 389 -15.95 -4.89 13.40
C SER A 389 -17.38 -5.49 13.35
N MET A 390 -17.73 -6.06 12.19
CA MET A 390 -18.97 -6.80 11.97
C MET A 390 -19.10 -8.04 12.85
N LEU A 391 -18.00 -8.59 13.40
CA LEU A 391 -18.04 -9.74 14.30
C LEU A 391 -18.49 -9.35 15.71
N THR A 392 -19.79 -9.03 15.83
CA THR A 392 -20.52 -9.03 17.10
C THR A 392 -20.86 -10.46 17.53
N PRO A 393 -21.29 -10.70 18.78
CA PRO A 393 -21.71 -12.04 19.23
C PRO A 393 -22.81 -12.67 18.36
N GLU A 394 -23.76 -11.86 17.87
CA GLU A 394 -24.89 -12.29 17.05
C GLU A 394 -24.45 -12.74 15.65
N VAL A 395 -23.52 -12.01 15.03
CA VAL A 395 -22.92 -12.36 13.74
C VAL A 395 -22.03 -13.60 13.88
N ASP A 396 -21.31 -13.73 15.01
CA ASP A 396 -20.48 -14.90 15.30
C ASP A 396 -21.31 -16.16 15.53
N GLU A 397 -22.43 -16.06 16.27
CA GLU A 397 -23.39 -17.16 16.43
C GLU A 397 -24.05 -17.52 15.10
N TYR A 398 -24.40 -16.55 14.26
CA TYR A 398 -24.92 -16.81 12.91
C TYR A 398 -23.89 -17.54 12.03
N LEU A 399 -22.62 -17.09 12.03
CA LEU A 399 -21.52 -17.79 11.33
C LEU A 399 -21.35 -19.22 11.84
N ALA A 400 -21.30 -19.43 13.15
CA ALA A 400 -21.10 -20.75 13.75
C ALA A 400 -22.29 -21.71 13.56
N SER A 401 -23.52 -21.19 13.58
CA SER A 401 -24.75 -22.01 13.53
C SER A 401 -25.32 -22.22 12.13
N LYS A 402 -25.09 -21.30 11.18
CA LYS A 402 -25.62 -21.37 9.80
C LYS A 402 -24.53 -21.59 8.76
N LEU A 403 -23.36 -20.97 8.94
CA LEU A 403 -22.32 -20.86 7.91
C LEU A 403 -21.01 -21.56 8.28
N SER A 404 -21.04 -22.56 9.17
CA SER A 404 -19.83 -23.26 9.66
C SER A 404 -19.02 -24.00 8.59
N SER A 405 -19.63 -24.33 7.44
CA SER A 405 -18.95 -24.86 6.25
C SER A 405 -18.21 -23.79 5.44
N ARG A 406 -18.58 -22.50 5.58
CA ARG A 406 -17.92 -21.39 4.90
C ARG A 406 -16.55 -21.13 5.54
N LYS A 407 -15.55 -20.81 4.72
CA LYS A 407 -14.14 -20.62 5.09
C LYS A 407 -13.53 -19.38 4.44
N SER A 408 -14.17 -18.84 3.40
CA SER A 408 -13.79 -17.59 2.75
C SER A 408 -14.84 -16.52 3.02
N VAL A 409 -14.43 -15.28 3.31
CA VAL A 409 -15.32 -14.13 3.44
C VAL A 409 -14.96 -13.11 2.38
N ILE A 410 -15.93 -12.69 1.58
CA ILE A 410 -15.79 -11.60 0.63
C ILE A 410 -16.30 -10.34 1.31
N LEU A 411 -15.46 -9.32 1.47
CA LEU A 411 -15.73 -8.16 2.31
C LEU A 411 -15.82 -6.88 1.47
N CYS A 412 -16.98 -6.22 1.53
CA CYS A 412 -17.30 -4.96 0.87
C CYS A 412 -17.76 -3.90 1.90
N GLY A 413 -17.76 -2.63 1.51
CA GLY A 413 -18.36 -1.54 2.27
C GLY A 413 -17.39 -0.57 2.95
N ILE A 414 -17.81 0.05 4.05
CA ILE A 414 -17.19 1.25 4.64
C ILE A 414 -17.11 1.18 6.16
N GLU A 415 -16.23 1.94 6.83
CA GLU A 415 -15.04 2.58 6.25
C GLU A 415 -13.87 1.59 6.18
N THR A 416 -13.09 1.61 5.09
CA THR A 416 -11.95 0.70 4.84
C THR A 416 -11.03 0.60 6.05
N HIS A 417 -10.69 1.74 6.67
CA HIS A 417 -9.75 1.86 7.78
C HIS A 417 -10.34 1.66 9.18
N VAL A 418 -11.66 1.48 9.30
CA VAL A 418 -12.34 1.35 10.59
C VAL A 418 -13.10 0.03 10.67
N CYS A 419 -14.35 0.00 10.20
CA CYS A 419 -15.21 -1.18 10.32
C CYS A 419 -14.72 -2.34 9.46
N VAL A 420 -14.30 -2.06 8.21
CA VAL A 420 -13.78 -3.07 7.28
C VAL A 420 -12.46 -3.65 7.78
N LEU A 421 -11.48 -2.81 8.15
CA LEU A 421 -10.19 -3.26 8.70
C LEU A 421 -10.36 -4.13 9.95
N GLN A 422 -11.14 -3.69 10.94
CA GLN A 422 -11.35 -4.47 12.16
C GLN A 422 -12.13 -5.77 11.90
N THR A 423 -13.08 -5.78 10.96
CA THR A 423 -13.77 -7.00 10.52
C THR A 423 -12.80 -7.98 9.87
N CYS A 424 -11.91 -7.49 9.01
CA CYS A 424 -10.90 -8.28 8.32
C CYS A 424 -9.94 -8.95 9.31
N LEU A 425 -9.41 -8.19 10.28
CA LEU A 425 -8.51 -8.72 11.30
C LEU A 425 -9.20 -9.76 12.20
N ASP A 426 -10.39 -9.46 12.75
CA ASP A 426 -11.14 -10.42 13.58
C ASP A 426 -11.49 -11.73 12.83
N LEU A 427 -11.66 -11.67 11.50
CA LEU A 427 -11.91 -12.85 10.65
C LEU A 427 -10.63 -13.64 10.36
N LEU A 428 -9.50 -12.96 10.13
CA LEU A 428 -8.19 -13.60 9.93
C LEU A 428 -7.73 -14.33 11.19
N ASP A 429 -7.92 -13.74 12.38
CA ASP A 429 -7.66 -14.38 13.68
C ASP A 429 -8.52 -15.63 13.90
N LYS A 430 -9.74 -15.66 13.33
CA LYS A 430 -10.62 -16.83 13.31
C LYS A 430 -10.30 -17.83 12.19
N GLY A 431 -9.24 -17.60 11.41
CA GLY A 431 -8.75 -18.51 10.39
C GLY A 431 -9.54 -18.53 9.08
N PHE A 432 -10.36 -17.51 8.81
CA PHE A 432 -10.99 -17.35 7.50
C PHE A 432 -9.99 -16.84 6.45
N ASP A 433 -10.24 -17.15 5.17
CA ASP A 433 -9.61 -16.46 4.04
C ASP A 433 -10.43 -15.21 3.69
N VAL A 434 -9.90 -14.02 3.98
CA VAL A 434 -10.62 -12.76 3.76
C VAL A 434 -10.24 -12.15 2.41
N HIS A 435 -11.26 -11.87 1.60
CA HIS A 435 -11.16 -11.30 0.27
C HIS A 435 -11.74 -9.88 0.27
N VAL A 436 -10.89 -8.87 0.34
CA VAL A 436 -11.32 -7.46 0.39
C VAL A 436 -11.51 -6.96 -1.03
N VAL A 437 -12.75 -6.59 -1.36
CA VAL A 437 -13.12 -6.15 -2.71
C VAL A 437 -12.84 -4.66 -2.85
N ALA A 438 -11.69 -4.33 -3.43
CA ALA A 438 -11.05 -3.02 -3.42
C ALA A 438 -11.91 -1.90 -4.02
N ASP A 439 -12.53 -2.16 -5.17
CA ASP A 439 -13.50 -1.36 -5.90
C ASP A 439 -14.91 -1.35 -5.25
N ALA A 440 -15.13 -2.14 -4.21
CA ALA A 440 -16.32 -2.13 -3.37
C ALA A 440 -16.06 -1.67 -1.92
N VAL A 441 -14.87 -1.15 -1.59
CA VAL A 441 -14.58 -0.56 -0.27
C VAL A 441 -14.05 0.87 -0.37
N SER A 442 -14.43 1.72 0.58
CA SER A 442 -13.88 3.08 0.68
C SER A 442 -13.91 3.70 2.08
N SER A 443 -13.25 4.84 2.23
CA SER A 443 -13.09 5.63 3.46
C SER A 443 -13.30 7.11 3.18
N SER A 444 -13.38 7.92 4.23
CA SER A 444 -13.47 9.38 4.20
C SER A 444 -12.34 10.09 3.43
N SER A 445 -11.19 9.44 3.23
CA SER A 445 -10.13 9.88 2.33
C SER A 445 -9.55 8.73 1.50
N SER A 446 -8.94 9.06 0.35
CA SER A 446 -8.17 8.12 -0.47
C SER A 446 -6.97 7.53 0.29
N PHE A 447 -6.25 8.37 1.05
CA PHE A 447 -5.13 7.96 1.91
C PHE A 447 -5.54 6.94 2.97
N ASN A 448 -6.63 7.18 3.71
CA ASN A 448 -7.09 6.22 4.71
C ASN A 448 -7.53 4.90 4.04
N ARG A 449 -8.06 4.95 2.82
CA ARG A 449 -8.43 3.76 2.03
C ARG A 449 -7.20 2.93 1.62
N SER A 450 -6.17 3.53 1.00
CA SER A 450 -4.99 2.79 0.53
C SER A 450 -4.18 2.21 1.70
N ILE A 451 -3.91 2.99 2.75
CA ILE A 451 -3.20 2.52 3.95
C ILE A 451 -3.93 1.35 4.62
N ALA A 452 -5.27 1.35 4.64
CA ALA A 452 -6.04 0.23 5.17
C ALA A 452 -6.03 -1.01 4.27
N LEU A 453 -6.06 -0.84 2.95
CA LEU A 453 -5.93 -1.94 1.99
C LEU A 453 -4.58 -2.62 2.12
N ASP A 454 -3.48 -1.85 2.21
CA ASP A 454 -2.16 -2.43 2.41
C ASP A 454 -2.01 -3.05 3.80
N ARG A 455 -2.53 -2.43 4.86
CA ARG A 455 -2.52 -3.04 6.21
C ARG A 455 -3.28 -4.38 6.25
N MET A 456 -4.36 -4.53 5.47
CA MET A 456 -5.06 -5.81 5.31
C MET A 456 -4.23 -6.81 4.48
N ARG A 457 -3.61 -6.36 3.38
CA ARG A 457 -2.68 -7.15 2.54
C ARG A 457 -1.53 -7.74 3.37
N GLN A 458 -0.84 -6.90 4.16
CA GLN A 458 0.20 -7.28 5.13
C GLN A 458 -0.28 -8.29 6.19
N SER A 459 -1.57 -8.28 6.52
CA SER A 459 -2.17 -9.18 7.52
C SER A 459 -2.60 -10.53 6.93
N GLY A 460 -2.40 -10.74 5.62
CA GLY A 460 -2.76 -11.99 4.93
C GLY A 460 -4.14 -11.96 4.25
N ALA A 461 -4.78 -10.80 4.12
CA ALA A 461 -6.01 -10.67 3.33
C ALA A 461 -5.70 -10.61 1.82
N PHE A 462 -6.57 -11.19 1.02
CA PHE A 462 -6.50 -11.16 -0.43
C PHE A 462 -7.23 -9.91 -0.95
N ILE A 463 -6.48 -8.91 -1.43
CA ILE A 463 -7.07 -7.75 -2.09
C ILE A 463 -7.47 -8.14 -3.53
N THR A 464 -8.71 -7.90 -3.92
CA THR A 464 -9.31 -8.33 -5.20
C THR A 464 -10.20 -7.23 -5.79
N SER A 465 -10.49 -7.27 -7.10
CA SER A 465 -11.59 -6.50 -7.70
C SER A 465 -12.92 -7.28 -7.69
N VAL A 466 -14.04 -6.61 -7.97
CA VAL A 466 -15.37 -7.20 -8.21
C VAL A 466 -15.30 -8.21 -9.35
N GLU A 467 -14.74 -7.81 -10.50
CA GLU A 467 -14.59 -8.68 -11.67
C GLU A 467 -13.76 -9.92 -11.34
N THR A 468 -12.64 -9.75 -10.64
CA THR A 468 -11.76 -10.85 -10.23
C THR A 468 -12.45 -11.81 -9.27
N ALA A 469 -13.18 -11.30 -8.28
CA ALA A 469 -13.89 -12.12 -7.31
C ALA A 469 -15.02 -12.93 -7.97
N ILE A 470 -15.80 -12.30 -8.85
CA ILE A 470 -16.91 -12.96 -9.56
C ILE A 470 -16.40 -14.02 -10.55
N PHE A 471 -15.31 -13.76 -11.28
CA PHE A 471 -14.73 -14.77 -12.18
C PHE A 471 -14.11 -15.95 -11.43
N GLN A 472 -13.42 -15.73 -10.31
CA GLN A 472 -12.93 -16.83 -9.46
C GLN A 472 -14.07 -17.71 -8.96
N LEU A 473 -15.15 -17.09 -8.46
CA LEU A 473 -16.34 -17.81 -8.00
C LEU A 473 -17.04 -18.59 -9.12
N ALA A 474 -17.07 -18.06 -10.34
CA ALA A 474 -17.67 -18.73 -11.50
C ALA A 474 -16.83 -19.93 -11.98
N ASN A 475 -15.50 -19.85 -11.86
CA ASN A 475 -14.46 -20.87 -12.14
C ASN A 475 -14.38 -21.42 -13.59
N ASP A 476 -15.50 -21.62 -14.29
CA ASP A 476 -15.55 -22.25 -15.62
C ASP A 476 -16.53 -21.54 -16.57
N ALA A 477 -15.98 -20.97 -17.65
CA ALA A 477 -16.74 -20.26 -18.67
C ALA A 477 -17.58 -21.16 -19.59
N SER A 478 -17.39 -22.49 -19.54
CA SER A 478 -18.21 -23.47 -20.26
C SER A 478 -19.53 -23.79 -19.56
N ASN A 479 -19.70 -23.36 -18.31
CA ASN A 479 -20.94 -23.54 -17.56
C ASN A 479 -22.10 -22.78 -18.27
N PRO A 480 -23.24 -23.42 -18.58
CA PRO A 480 -24.37 -22.76 -19.27
C PRO A 480 -24.84 -21.46 -18.61
N GLU A 481 -24.76 -21.39 -17.28
CA GLU A 481 -25.22 -20.26 -16.47
C GLU A 481 -24.22 -19.09 -16.43
N PHE A 482 -22.97 -19.31 -16.87
CA PHE A 482 -21.92 -18.29 -16.96
C PHE A 482 -22.34 -17.07 -17.80
N LYS A 483 -23.27 -17.25 -18.74
CA LYS A 483 -23.84 -16.16 -19.54
C LYS A 483 -24.50 -15.07 -18.67
N GLY A 484 -25.08 -15.43 -17.52
CA GLY A 484 -25.61 -14.49 -16.54
C GLY A 484 -24.51 -13.65 -15.89
N VAL A 485 -23.45 -14.32 -15.42
CA VAL A 485 -22.25 -13.67 -14.84
C VAL A 485 -21.54 -12.77 -15.85
N SER A 486 -21.30 -13.25 -17.08
CA SER A 486 -20.68 -12.46 -18.14
C SER A 486 -21.51 -11.22 -18.50
N LYS A 487 -22.85 -11.29 -18.41
CA LYS A 487 -23.69 -10.09 -18.54
C LYS A 487 -23.50 -9.14 -17.35
N LEU A 488 -23.55 -9.64 -16.12
CA LEU A 488 -23.39 -8.80 -14.91
C LEU A 488 -22.08 -8.02 -14.93
N ILE A 489 -20.95 -8.68 -15.23
CA ILE A 489 -19.64 -8.04 -15.33
C ILE A 489 -19.62 -7.00 -16.48
N LYS A 490 -20.25 -7.28 -17.62
CA LYS A 490 -20.38 -6.32 -18.73
C LYS A 490 -21.28 -5.13 -18.43
N GLU A 491 -22.21 -5.21 -17.49
CA GLU A 491 -22.95 -4.04 -16.99
C GLU A 491 -22.14 -3.29 -15.93
N HIS A 492 -21.40 -4.00 -15.07
CA HIS A 492 -20.51 -3.42 -14.07
C HIS A 492 -19.44 -2.51 -14.69
N LEU A 493 -18.74 -3.00 -15.72
CA LEU A 493 -17.66 -2.31 -16.44
C LEU A 493 -18.13 -1.12 -17.31
N LYS A 494 -19.43 -0.77 -17.33
CA LYS A 494 -19.93 0.45 -17.99
C LYS A 494 -20.00 1.66 -17.06
N ALA A 495 -19.96 1.44 -15.75
CA ALA A 495 -19.94 2.54 -14.79
C ALA A 495 -18.51 3.07 -14.63
N GLU A 496 -18.39 4.36 -14.34
CA GLU A 496 -17.11 4.97 -14.02
C GLU A 496 -16.57 4.42 -12.69
N ASN A 497 -15.44 3.74 -12.75
CA ASN A 497 -14.69 3.36 -11.56
C ASN A 497 -13.85 4.56 -11.11
N GLY A 498 -14.35 5.32 -10.13
CA GLY A 498 -13.65 6.46 -9.55
C GLY A 498 -12.32 6.12 -8.87
N PHE A 499 -11.95 4.84 -8.79
CA PHE A 499 -10.64 4.37 -8.32
C PHE A 499 -9.65 4.05 -9.46
N ASP A 500 -10.06 4.00 -10.74
CA ASP A 500 -9.11 3.79 -11.85
C ASP A 500 -8.14 4.98 -12.00
N SER A 501 -8.57 6.17 -11.59
CA SER A 501 -7.74 7.37 -11.45
C SER A 501 -7.02 7.50 -10.10
N ALA A 502 -7.23 6.57 -9.17
CA ALA A 502 -6.73 6.63 -7.79
C ALA A 502 -6.34 5.25 -7.25
N ARG A 503 -5.07 4.92 -7.46
CA ARG A 503 -4.44 3.60 -7.24
C ARG A 503 -4.51 3.09 -5.80
N LEU A 504 -4.27 1.77 -5.64
CA LEU A 504 -4.75 0.89 -4.55
C LEU A 504 -3.74 0.52 -3.45
#